data_AF-A0A9E7FBJ4-F1
#
_entry.id   AF-A0A9E7FBJ4-F1
#
_cell.length_a   1.000
_cell.length_b   1.000
_cell.length_c   1.000
_cell.angle_alpha   90.00
_cell.angle_beta   90.00
_cell.angle_gamma   90.00
#
_symmetry.space_group_name_H-M   'P 1'
#
loop_
_entity.id
_entity.type
_entity.pdbx_description
1 polymer ?
#
loop_
_entity_poly.entity_id
_entity_poly.type
_entity_poly.pdbx_seq_one_letter_code
_entity_poly.pdbx_strand_id
1 'polypeptide(L)'
;MGVDHEFINVPLIDLQKWPYSLRSLYQEVQNFYTIDTYNRLYVSGCSVVADLVDPTTNRTIDTCITRCTSNDNSHCILSLYDWNSTSLEVRLTRLNQSDLYLLDASIIKVFVYDYYNSTTDDLQRTVKGNSSEVETALSWYIKDYPTCEEAKKNMKTYACISPNSDCYDVVNYAYTNYNFGYICRCSLNHKGNPYLANGCTDTSSILVPRKDCPTECGGVNISFPFGLEEHCYRSQAFALTCNKTSNPPTLIFQGYYIVHSISLKHGQLLASAPNRTTTSYYYNVTGPFTQLEQLSTFSWVIESQNCEEARQNGTTFACVDKNSLCVNITKISNEDIWGYRCNCPEGYQGNPYIANGCKGTPKAKILSLLHALENTTELLLRVLESKTPVKH
;
A
#
# COMPACT_ATOMS: atom_id res chain seq x y z
N MET A 1 5.83 -11.71 8.30
CA MET A 1 5.78 -10.27 8.62
C MET A 1 4.51 -9.78 7.94
N GLY A 2 3.51 -9.28 8.66
CA GLY A 2 2.27 -8.81 8.03
C GLY A 2 2.53 -7.51 7.25
N VAL A 3 1.68 -7.17 6.28
CA VAL A 3 1.65 -5.80 5.72
C VAL A 3 0.95 -4.94 6.76
N ASP A 4 1.64 -4.73 7.89
CA ASP A 4 1.28 -3.75 8.89
C ASP A 4 2.11 -2.50 8.64
N HIS A 5 1.56 -1.34 8.97
CA HIS A 5 2.27 -0.06 8.96
C HIS A 5 3.58 -0.11 9.77
N GLU A 6 3.76 -1.12 10.63
CA GLU A 6 5.00 -1.39 11.36
C GLU A 6 6.17 -1.84 10.48
N PHE A 7 5.94 -2.41 9.28
CA PHE A 7 7.04 -2.81 8.38
C PHE A 7 7.56 -1.69 7.49
N ILE A 8 6.82 -0.59 7.39
CA ILE A 8 7.29 0.63 6.72
C ILE A 8 8.51 1.17 7.47
N ASN A 9 8.60 0.94 8.79
CA ASN A 9 9.70 1.39 9.62
C ASN A 9 10.37 0.18 10.28
N VAL A 10 11.32 -0.49 9.62
CA VAL A 10 12.19 -1.43 10.34
C VAL A 10 13.16 -0.59 11.17
N PRO A 11 13.02 -0.51 12.50
CA PRO A 11 13.91 0.30 13.31
C PRO A 11 15.33 -0.27 13.23
N LEU A 12 16.31 0.62 13.27
CA LEU A 12 17.71 0.26 13.48
C LEU A 12 17.82 -0.64 14.73
N ILE A 13 18.16 -1.92 14.55
CA ILE A 13 18.33 -2.84 15.67
C ILE A 13 19.78 -2.73 16.17
N ASP A 14 19.96 -2.12 17.34
CA ASP A 14 21.24 -2.00 18.05
C ASP A 14 21.48 -3.26 18.90
N LEU A 15 22.57 -3.98 18.58
CA LEU A 15 22.91 -5.27 19.19
C LEU A 15 24.22 -5.14 19.99
N GLN A 16 24.10 -4.86 21.30
CA GLN A 16 25.26 -4.63 22.19
C GLN A 16 25.83 -5.90 22.88
N LYS A 17 25.12 -7.04 22.92
CA LYS A 17 25.58 -8.28 23.62
C LYS A 17 25.75 -9.48 22.67
N TRP A 18 26.27 -10.62 23.13
CA TRP A 18 26.61 -11.79 22.30
C TRP A 18 25.92 -13.07 22.81
N PRO A 19 25.50 -14.05 21.97
CA PRO A 19 25.21 -14.05 20.53
C PRO A 19 23.70 -13.87 20.25
N TYR A 20 23.35 -13.23 19.14
CA TYR A 20 21.95 -13.06 18.71
C TYR A 20 21.65 -13.86 17.44
N SER A 21 20.51 -14.55 17.43
CA SER A 21 19.84 -14.99 16.21
C SER A 21 18.58 -14.14 16.03
N LEU A 22 18.46 -13.49 14.87
CA LEU A 22 17.24 -12.76 14.53
C LEU A 22 16.33 -13.70 13.76
N ARG A 23 15.27 -14.14 14.44
CA ARG A 23 14.19 -14.90 13.83
C ARG A 23 13.00 -13.96 13.63
N SER A 24 12.49 -13.90 12.40
CA SER A 24 11.25 -13.18 12.13
C SER A 24 10.10 -13.85 12.89
N LEU A 25 9.60 -13.20 13.95
CA LEU A 25 8.52 -13.71 14.81
C LEU A 25 7.18 -13.89 14.08
N TYR A 26 7.01 -13.33 12.87
CA TYR A 26 5.79 -13.42 12.05
C TYR A 26 5.98 -14.28 10.79
N GLN A 27 6.93 -15.22 10.80
CA GLN A 27 7.12 -16.27 9.77
C GLN A 27 6.65 -17.65 10.26
N GLU A 28 5.59 -17.72 11.07
CA GLU A 28 4.84 -18.97 11.23
C GLU A 28 3.91 -19.26 10.05
N VAL A 29 3.99 -18.49 8.96
CA VAL A 29 3.40 -18.87 7.68
C VAL A 29 4.43 -19.73 6.95
N GLN A 30 4.22 -21.05 6.93
CA GLN A 30 5.08 -21.94 6.17
C GLN A 30 5.00 -21.56 4.67
N ASN A 31 6.16 -21.51 3.98
CA ASN A 31 6.27 -21.37 2.52
C ASN A 31 5.95 -19.98 1.92
N PHE A 32 6.50 -18.90 2.49
CA PHE A 32 6.45 -17.56 1.87
C PHE A 32 7.69 -17.26 1.01
N TYR A 33 7.57 -16.32 0.07
CA TYR A 33 8.58 -15.92 -0.93
C TYR A 33 8.62 -14.40 -1.08
N THR A 34 9.81 -13.81 -1.15
CA THR A 34 9.99 -12.38 -1.42
C THR A 34 10.15 -12.14 -2.92
N ILE A 35 9.44 -11.14 -3.45
CA ILE A 35 9.69 -10.63 -4.82
C ILE A 35 11.00 -9.83 -4.80
N ASP A 36 11.55 -9.51 -5.97
CA ASP A 36 12.66 -8.57 -6.19
C ASP A 36 12.36 -7.20 -5.56
N THR A 37 12.40 -7.14 -4.24
CA THR A 37 12.40 -5.91 -3.48
C THR A 37 13.85 -5.47 -3.53
N TYR A 38 14.09 -4.27 -4.05
CA TYR A 38 15.40 -3.63 -4.00
C TYR A 38 15.91 -3.38 -2.58
N ASN A 39 15.11 -3.72 -1.57
CA ASN A 39 15.49 -3.80 -0.19
C ASN A 39 16.67 -4.75 -0.01
N ARG A 40 17.68 -4.27 0.69
CA ARG A 40 18.78 -5.11 1.14
C ARG A 40 18.91 -5.01 2.64
N LEU A 41 19.43 -6.08 3.23
CA LEU A 41 19.73 -6.11 4.65
C LEU A 41 21.15 -5.59 4.86
N TYR A 42 21.28 -4.50 5.59
CA TYR A 42 22.57 -3.90 5.94
C TYR A 42 22.99 -4.36 7.32
N VAL A 43 24.26 -4.73 7.41
CA VAL A 43 24.94 -5.03 8.67
C VAL A 43 26.08 -4.06 8.82
N SER A 44 26.01 -3.19 9.83
CA SER A 44 27.04 -2.21 10.14
C SER A 44 27.68 -2.50 11.49
N GLY A 45 28.97 -2.25 11.60
CA GLY A 45 29.79 -2.60 12.77
C GLY A 45 31.10 -3.25 12.32
N CYS A 46 31.94 -3.64 13.26
CA CYS A 46 33.29 -4.14 12.97
C CYS A 46 33.48 -5.59 13.38
N SER A 47 34.24 -6.32 12.56
CA SER A 47 34.65 -7.70 12.81
C SER A 47 33.48 -8.66 12.97
N VAL A 48 32.49 -8.52 12.08
CA VAL A 48 31.29 -9.35 12.06
C VAL A 48 31.20 -10.08 10.73
N VAL A 49 30.89 -11.37 10.79
CA VAL A 49 30.36 -12.16 9.68
C VAL A 49 28.86 -12.25 9.90
N ALA A 50 28.09 -11.89 8.89
CA ALA A 50 26.65 -12.07 8.87
C ALA A 50 26.29 -13.08 7.79
N ASP A 51 25.64 -14.16 8.19
CA ASP A 51 25.15 -15.19 7.29
C ASP A 51 23.62 -15.08 7.20
N LEU A 52 23.11 -14.96 5.98
CA LEU A 52 21.71 -15.21 5.69
C LEU A 52 21.55 -16.71 5.42
N VAL A 53 20.74 -17.39 6.22
CA VAL A 53 20.56 -18.83 6.12
C VAL A 53 19.09 -19.19 6.05
N ASP A 54 18.79 -20.28 5.33
CA ASP A 54 17.51 -20.97 5.45
C ASP A 54 17.61 -21.95 6.64
N PRO A 55 16.90 -21.70 7.75
CA PRO A 55 16.98 -22.55 8.93
C PRO A 55 16.34 -23.93 8.70
N THR A 56 15.52 -24.12 7.67
CA THR A 56 14.86 -25.41 7.39
C THR A 56 15.80 -26.38 6.70
N THR A 57 16.62 -25.89 5.78
CA THR A 57 17.62 -26.68 5.05
C THR A 57 19.04 -26.55 5.62
N ASN A 58 19.24 -25.59 6.54
CA ASN A 58 20.54 -25.14 7.04
C ASN A 58 21.50 -24.71 5.92
N ARG A 59 20.95 -24.26 4.79
CA ARG A 59 21.71 -23.73 3.64
C ARG A 59 22.03 -22.26 3.88
N THR A 60 23.28 -21.88 3.66
CA THR A 60 23.68 -20.47 3.59
C THR A 60 23.31 -19.90 2.23
N ILE A 61 22.56 -18.81 2.26
CA ILE A 61 22.03 -18.10 1.09
C ILE A 61 23.01 -17.02 0.66
N ASP A 62 23.45 -16.21 1.61
CA ASP A 62 24.40 -15.11 1.40
C ASP A 62 25.24 -14.92 2.66
N THR A 63 26.46 -14.41 2.50
CA THR A 63 27.39 -14.14 3.60
C THR A 63 28.07 -12.80 3.35
N CYS A 64 28.08 -11.95 4.36
CA CYS A 64 28.76 -10.66 4.31
C CYS A 64 29.67 -10.47 5.53
N ILE A 65 30.79 -9.77 5.34
CA ILE A 65 31.79 -9.55 6.39
C ILE A 65 32.08 -8.07 6.49
N THR A 66 32.08 -7.52 7.70
CA THR A 66 32.55 -6.17 7.99
C THR A 66 33.93 -6.19 8.65
N ARG A 67 34.84 -5.35 8.15
CA ARG A 67 36.16 -5.13 8.73
C ARG A 67 36.42 -3.63 8.78
N CYS A 68 36.84 -3.14 9.93
CA CYS A 68 37.08 -1.72 10.14
C CYS A 68 38.58 -1.44 10.27
N THR A 69 38.97 -0.24 9.84
CA THR A 69 40.23 0.40 10.24
C THR A 69 39.91 1.48 11.27
N SER A 70 40.93 2.09 11.89
CA SER A 70 40.79 2.94 13.09
C SER A 70 39.81 4.13 13.02
N ASN A 71 39.25 4.46 11.84
CA ASN A 71 38.31 5.58 11.65
C ASN A 71 37.05 5.25 10.82
N ASP A 72 36.80 3.99 10.44
CA ASP A 72 35.70 3.64 9.53
C ASP A 72 34.62 2.76 10.17
N ASN A 73 33.37 3.20 10.08
CA ASN A 73 32.21 2.32 10.24
C ASN A 73 32.01 1.54 8.93
N SER A 74 32.53 0.32 8.88
CA SER A 74 32.25 -0.60 7.78
C SER A 74 30.80 -1.07 7.85
N HIS A 75 30.20 -1.26 6.68
CA HIS A 75 28.94 -1.98 6.53
C HIS A 75 29.06 -3.00 5.40
N CYS A 76 28.25 -4.04 5.48
CA CYS A 76 28.09 -5.02 4.41
C CYS A 76 26.60 -5.25 4.15
N ILE A 77 26.32 -5.89 3.03
CA ILE A 77 24.97 -6.02 2.50
C ILE A 77 24.69 -7.50 2.25
N LEU A 78 23.56 -7.97 2.76
CA LEU A 78 23.00 -9.29 2.47
C LEU A 78 21.82 -9.13 1.52
N SER A 79 21.84 -9.92 0.45
CA SER A 79 20.76 -9.99 -0.52
C SER A 79 19.65 -10.87 0.03
N LEU A 80 18.46 -10.31 0.23
CA LEU A 80 17.27 -11.05 0.67
C LEU A 80 16.64 -11.90 -0.46
N TYR A 81 17.36 -12.07 -1.57
CA TYR A 81 16.87 -12.72 -2.78
C TYR A 81 17.28 -14.20 -2.82
N ASP A 82 16.34 -15.10 -2.53
CA ASP A 82 16.48 -16.53 -2.84
C ASP A 82 15.14 -17.17 -3.18
N TRP A 83 15.04 -17.71 -4.40
CA TRP A 83 13.84 -18.31 -4.97
C TRP A 83 13.55 -19.73 -4.47
N ASN A 84 14.40 -20.29 -3.59
CA ASN A 84 14.24 -21.64 -3.03
C ASN A 84 14.01 -21.68 -1.53
N SER A 85 14.21 -20.57 -0.83
CA SER A 85 14.17 -20.55 0.64
C SER A 85 12.77 -20.18 1.12
N THR A 86 12.27 -20.92 2.10
CA THR A 86 10.92 -20.74 2.69
C THR A 86 10.95 -20.08 4.06
N SER A 87 12.15 -19.83 4.58
CA SER A 87 12.43 -19.10 5.82
C SER A 87 13.81 -18.45 5.71
N LEU A 88 13.98 -17.31 6.38
CA LEU A 88 15.24 -16.57 6.40
C LEU A 88 15.62 -16.27 7.86
N GLU A 89 16.84 -16.64 8.24
CA GLU A 89 17.45 -16.33 9.53
C GLU A 89 18.78 -15.60 9.29
N VAL A 90 19.03 -14.55 10.07
CA VAL A 90 20.32 -13.84 10.04
C VAL A 90 21.13 -14.31 11.24
N ARG A 91 22.29 -14.93 10.96
CA ARG A 91 23.25 -15.37 11.96
C ARG A 91 24.44 -14.42 11.98
N LEU A 92 24.76 -13.88 13.14
CA LEU A 92 25.90 -12.99 13.33
C LEU A 92 27.00 -13.73 14.06
N THR A 93 28.22 -13.74 13.50
CA THR A 93 29.42 -14.36 14.07
C THR A 93 30.53 -13.31 14.18
N ARG A 94 31.09 -13.12 15.38
CA ARG A 94 32.12 -12.12 15.64
C ARG A 94 33.49 -12.76 15.44
N LEU A 95 34.31 -12.10 14.63
CA LEU A 95 35.66 -12.54 14.35
C LEU A 95 36.55 -12.22 15.56
N ASN A 96 37.35 -13.21 16.00
CA ASN A 96 38.33 -13.01 17.07
C ASN A 96 39.39 -12.00 16.64
N GLN A 97 39.57 -10.95 17.45
CA GLN A 97 40.49 -9.83 17.26
C GLN A 97 41.95 -10.21 17.56
N SER A 98 42.52 -11.20 16.89
CA SER A 98 43.95 -11.52 17.05
C SER A 98 44.88 -10.79 16.08
N ASP A 99 44.38 -10.11 15.04
CA ASP A 99 45.27 -9.59 13.98
C ASP A 99 45.25 -8.08 13.71
N LEU A 100 44.43 -7.23 14.34
CA LEU A 100 44.61 -5.77 14.20
C LEU A 100 44.01 -4.99 15.38
N TYR A 101 44.83 -4.09 15.92
CA TYR A 101 44.53 -3.16 17.02
C TYR A 101 43.39 -2.18 16.67
N LEU A 102 42.63 -1.83 17.72
CA LEU A 102 41.72 -0.67 17.91
C LEU A 102 40.27 -0.78 17.41
N LEU A 103 39.35 -1.13 18.33
CA LEU A 103 38.44 -0.19 19.02
C LEU A 103 37.44 -1.00 19.88
N ASP A 104 36.97 -0.39 20.98
CA ASP A 104 35.88 -0.87 21.83
C ASP A 104 34.73 -1.42 21.00
N ALA A 105 34.04 -2.43 21.53
CA ALA A 105 33.04 -3.20 20.83
C ALA A 105 32.09 -2.33 19.99
N SER A 106 32.39 -2.18 18.70
CA SER A 106 31.55 -1.44 17.77
C SER A 106 30.18 -2.10 17.82
N ILE A 107 29.18 -1.30 18.16
CA ILE A 107 27.81 -1.74 18.18
C ILE A 107 27.47 -2.31 16.80
N ILE A 108 26.95 -3.54 16.79
CA ILE A 108 26.48 -4.17 15.56
C ILE A 108 25.06 -3.66 15.32
N LYS A 109 24.81 -3.16 14.13
CA LYS A 109 23.51 -2.64 13.71
C LYS A 109 23.02 -3.42 12.51
N VAL A 110 21.76 -3.85 12.55
CA VAL A 110 21.10 -4.52 11.43
C VAL A 110 19.83 -3.76 11.06
N PHE A 111 19.66 -3.47 9.78
CA PHE A 111 18.48 -2.77 9.27
C PHE A 111 18.23 -3.11 7.80
N VAL A 112 16.98 -2.95 7.36
CA VAL A 112 16.59 -3.13 5.95
C VAL A 112 16.56 -1.74 5.29
N TYR A 113 17.05 -1.65 4.06
CA TYR A 113 17.18 -0.37 3.37
C TYR A 113 16.92 -0.54 1.86
N ASP A 114 16.09 0.32 1.28
CA ASP A 114 15.82 0.34 -0.17
C ASP A 114 17.01 0.93 -0.92
N TYR A 115 17.71 0.07 -1.67
CA TYR A 115 18.93 0.43 -2.39
C TYR A 115 18.70 1.44 -3.53
N TYR A 116 17.52 1.47 -4.17
CA TYR A 116 17.29 2.31 -5.35
C TYR A 116 16.61 3.65 -5.05
N ASN A 117 15.77 3.73 -4.02
CA ASN A 117 15.00 4.94 -3.72
C ASN A 117 15.69 5.90 -2.74
N SER A 118 16.82 5.51 -2.15
CA SER A 118 17.45 6.27 -1.07
C SER A 118 18.81 6.84 -1.47
N THR A 119 19.17 8.03 -0.96
CA THR A 119 20.47 8.63 -1.29
C THR A 119 21.60 7.99 -0.48
N THR A 120 22.84 8.12 -0.95
CA THR A 120 24.04 7.71 -0.19
C THR A 120 24.18 8.47 1.13
N ASP A 121 23.66 9.70 1.17
CA ASP A 121 23.65 10.58 2.34
C ASP A 121 22.66 10.09 3.41
N ASP A 122 21.49 9.60 3.02
CA ASP A 122 20.51 8.99 3.93
C ASP A 122 21.04 7.70 4.57
N LEU A 123 21.78 6.89 3.80
CA LEU A 123 22.43 5.68 4.30
C LEU A 123 23.51 6.05 5.31
N GLN A 124 24.33 7.06 5.02
CA GLN A 124 25.38 7.52 5.93
C GLN A 124 24.79 8.09 7.22
N ARG A 125 23.68 8.85 7.16
CA ARG A 125 22.98 9.34 8.35
C ARG A 125 22.45 8.19 9.20
N THR A 126 21.84 7.19 8.57
CA THR A 126 21.28 6.02 9.25
C THR A 126 22.38 5.17 9.92
N VAL A 127 23.47 4.88 9.20
CA VAL A 127 24.64 4.16 9.73
C VAL A 127 25.26 4.91 10.92
N LYS A 128 25.38 6.24 10.82
CA LYS A 128 25.90 7.10 11.91
C LYS A 128 24.93 7.28 13.07
N GLY A 129 23.66 6.88 12.93
CA GLY A 129 22.63 7.03 13.95
C GLY A 129 22.02 8.44 14.02
N ASN A 130 22.21 9.26 12.99
CA ASN A 130 21.64 10.60 12.88
C ASN A 130 20.19 10.58 12.34
N SER A 131 19.76 9.46 11.77
CA SER A 131 18.38 9.19 11.36
C SER A 131 18.03 7.74 11.68
N SER A 132 16.79 7.49 12.09
CA SER A 132 16.23 6.14 12.32
C SER A 132 15.01 5.84 11.45
N GLU A 133 14.59 6.80 10.61
CA GLU A 133 13.38 6.71 9.81
C GLU A 133 13.77 6.54 8.33
N VAL A 134 13.64 5.32 7.82
CA VAL A 134 13.73 5.02 6.40
C VAL A 134 12.54 4.14 6.06
N GLU A 135 11.65 4.63 5.20
CA GLU A 135 10.51 3.86 4.74
C GLU A 135 10.96 2.77 3.75
N THR A 136 10.81 1.49 4.12
CA THR A 136 11.15 0.36 3.25
C THR A 136 9.98 -0.62 3.16
N ALA A 137 9.68 -1.12 1.96
CA ALA A 137 8.51 -1.96 1.72
C ALA A 137 8.92 -3.38 1.30
N LEU A 138 8.78 -4.36 2.18
CA LEU A 138 8.98 -5.77 1.83
C LEU A 138 7.69 -6.31 1.18
N SER A 139 7.82 -6.97 0.03
CA SER A 139 6.73 -7.64 -0.68
C SER A 139 6.96 -9.14 -0.71
N TRP A 140 5.92 -9.91 -0.38
CA TRP A 140 5.99 -11.37 -0.37
C TRP A 140 4.67 -12.01 -0.86
N TYR A 141 4.73 -13.31 -1.11
CA TYR A 141 3.58 -14.17 -1.41
C TYR A 141 3.80 -15.57 -0.83
N ILE A 142 2.74 -16.37 -0.76
CA ILE A 142 2.73 -17.75 -0.28
C ILE A 142 2.77 -18.69 -1.50
N LYS A 143 3.63 -19.71 -1.49
CA LYS A 143 3.89 -20.60 -2.65
C LYS A 143 3.74 -22.07 -2.29
N ASP A 144 3.12 -22.39 -1.16
CA ASP A 144 2.70 -23.77 -0.90
C ASP A 144 1.78 -24.29 -2.02
N TYR A 145 1.00 -23.39 -2.64
CA TYR A 145 0.20 -23.65 -3.82
C TYR A 145 0.34 -22.54 -4.87
N PRO A 146 0.24 -22.86 -6.17
CA PRO A 146 0.32 -21.86 -7.24
C PRO A 146 -0.88 -20.92 -7.26
N THR A 147 -2.07 -21.36 -6.84
CA THR A 147 -3.31 -20.56 -6.89
C THR A 147 -4.07 -20.60 -5.57
N CYS A 148 -4.89 -19.57 -5.35
CA CYS A 148 -5.88 -19.52 -4.29
C CYS A 148 -6.88 -20.68 -4.34
N GLU A 149 -7.28 -21.11 -5.54
CA GLU A 149 -8.22 -22.21 -5.70
C GLU A 149 -7.62 -23.52 -5.17
N GLU A 150 -6.36 -23.79 -5.49
CA GLU A 150 -5.64 -24.95 -4.98
C GLU A 150 -5.37 -24.84 -3.49
N ALA A 151 -4.96 -23.66 -3.00
CA ALA A 151 -4.69 -23.43 -1.59
C ALA A 151 -5.93 -23.67 -0.71
N LYS A 152 -7.10 -23.22 -1.16
CA LYS A 152 -8.38 -23.40 -0.46
C LYS A 152 -8.82 -24.87 -0.35
N LYS A 153 -8.25 -25.78 -1.15
CA LYS A 153 -8.50 -27.23 -1.02
C LYS A 153 -7.87 -27.82 0.23
N ASN A 154 -6.82 -27.19 0.78
CA ASN A 154 -6.14 -27.62 2.00
C ASN A 154 -6.16 -26.53 3.08
N MET A 155 -7.28 -26.45 3.81
CA MET A 155 -7.47 -25.47 4.89
C MET A 155 -6.48 -25.60 6.06
N LYS A 156 -5.72 -26.70 6.17
CA LYS A 156 -4.70 -26.84 7.22
C LYS A 156 -3.45 -26.01 6.95
N THR A 157 -3.11 -25.80 5.68
CA THR A 157 -1.92 -25.06 5.26
C THR A 157 -2.27 -23.70 4.65
N TYR A 158 -3.54 -23.49 4.29
CA TYR A 158 -4.04 -22.24 3.75
C TYR A 158 -3.72 -21.04 4.66
N ALA A 159 -3.02 -20.05 4.10
CA ALA A 159 -2.44 -18.96 4.88
C ALA A 159 -3.41 -17.81 5.22
N CYS A 160 -4.55 -17.67 4.53
CA CYS A 160 -5.49 -16.57 4.79
C CYS A 160 -6.46 -16.97 5.91
N ILE A 161 -5.96 -16.94 7.14
CA ILE A 161 -6.65 -17.51 8.31
C ILE A 161 -7.74 -16.57 8.84
N SER A 162 -7.61 -15.26 8.60
CA SER A 162 -8.60 -14.29 9.07
C SER A 162 -9.95 -14.50 8.36
N PRO A 163 -11.10 -14.53 9.07
CA PRO A 163 -12.41 -14.74 8.46
C PRO A 163 -12.81 -13.60 7.51
N ASN A 164 -12.27 -12.40 7.73
CA ASN A 164 -12.44 -11.25 6.87
C ASN A 164 -11.18 -11.03 6.01
N SER A 165 -10.66 -12.10 5.40
CA SER A 165 -9.57 -12.02 4.44
C SER A 165 -9.88 -12.74 3.13
N ASP A 166 -9.44 -12.13 2.04
CA ASP A 166 -9.53 -12.63 0.69
C ASP A 166 -8.16 -13.07 0.19
N CYS A 167 -8.17 -14.05 -0.71
CA CYS A 167 -6.98 -14.59 -1.36
C CYS A 167 -6.88 -14.07 -2.79
N TYR A 168 -5.67 -13.68 -3.19
CA TYR A 168 -5.37 -13.20 -4.54
C TYR A 168 -4.21 -13.97 -5.14
N ASP A 169 -4.38 -14.44 -6.38
CA ASP A 169 -3.31 -15.08 -7.14
C ASP A 169 -2.20 -14.08 -7.48
N VAL A 170 -0.95 -14.53 -7.39
CA VAL A 170 0.23 -13.75 -7.79
C VAL A 170 0.68 -14.24 -9.15
N VAL A 171 0.49 -13.38 -10.16
CA VAL A 171 0.81 -13.64 -11.57
C VAL A 171 2.07 -12.88 -11.99
N ASN A 172 2.93 -13.50 -12.81
CA ASN A 172 4.03 -12.80 -13.48
C ASN A 172 3.61 -12.38 -14.89
N TYR A 173 3.46 -11.08 -15.09
CA TYR A 173 3.04 -10.52 -16.38
C TYR A 173 4.11 -10.60 -17.48
N ALA A 174 5.38 -10.92 -17.17
CA ALA A 174 6.48 -10.96 -18.13
C ALA A 174 6.67 -12.33 -18.80
N TYR A 175 6.19 -13.42 -18.20
CA TYR A 175 6.37 -14.79 -18.70
C TYR A 175 5.09 -15.60 -18.44
N THR A 176 4.22 -15.71 -19.46
CA THR A 176 3.17 -16.74 -19.66
C THR A 176 2.46 -17.31 -18.41
N ASN A 177 1.17 -17.02 -18.19
CA ASN A 177 0.15 -17.82 -17.44
C ASN A 177 0.60 -18.71 -16.25
N TYR A 178 1.65 -18.35 -15.52
CA TYR A 178 2.16 -19.14 -14.41
C TYR A 178 1.88 -18.36 -13.14
N ASN A 179 1.05 -18.93 -12.26
CA ASN A 179 0.82 -18.35 -10.96
C ASN A 179 1.95 -18.81 -10.05
N PHE A 180 2.59 -17.85 -9.38
CA PHE A 180 3.76 -18.08 -8.52
C PHE A 180 3.35 -18.44 -7.10
N GLY A 181 2.09 -18.23 -6.77
CA GLY A 181 1.57 -18.35 -5.44
C GLY A 181 0.35 -17.47 -5.25
N TYR A 182 0.01 -17.22 -3.99
CA TYR A 182 -1.07 -16.32 -3.61
C TYR A 182 -0.68 -15.41 -2.45
N ILE A 183 -1.43 -14.32 -2.29
CA ILE A 183 -1.29 -13.40 -1.17
C ILE A 183 -2.66 -13.21 -0.50
N CYS A 184 -2.64 -13.01 0.81
CA CYS A 184 -3.84 -12.73 1.59
C CYS A 184 -3.95 -11.21 1.78
N ARG A 185 -5.16 -10.68 1.63
CA ARG A 185 -5.48 -9.28 1.97
C ARG A 185 -6.74 -9.29 2.81
N CYS A 186 -6.87 -8.34 3.73
CA CYS A 186 -8.15 -8.21 4.42
C CYS A 186 -9.25 -7.93 3.38
N SER A 187 -10.38 -8.60 3.55
CA SER A 187 -11.56 -8.43 2.73
C SER A 187 -12.04 -6.99 2.80
N LEU A 188 -12.95 -6.63 1.91
CA LEU A 188 -13.49 -5.28 1.81
C LEU A 188 -13.88 -4.71 3.19
N ASN A 189 -13.51 -3.46 3.42
CA ASN A 189 -13.74 -2.73 4.67
C ASN A 189 -13.09 -3.37 5.91
N HIS A 190 -12.05 -4.18 5.76
CA HIS A 190 -11.26 -4.64 6.89
C HIS A 190 -9.77 -4.27 6.75
N LYS A 191 -9.08 -4.12 7.89
CA LYS A 191 -7.67 -3.77 7.94
C LYS A 191 -6.95 -4.53 9.05
N GLY A 192 -5.65 -4.70 8.86
CA GLY A 192 -4.76 -5.42 9.76
C GLY A 192 -4.12 -6.60 9.04
N ASN A 193 -3.86 -7.67 9.76
CA ASN A 193 -3.08 -8.80 9.28
C ASN A 193 -3.98 -9.98 8.85
N PRO A 194 -4.14 -10.24 7.53
CA PRO A 194 -5.02 -11.31 7.05
C PRO A 194 -4.56 -12.73 7.36
N TYR A 195 -3.32 -12.89 7.81
CA TYR A 195 -2.73 -14.17 8.16
C TYR A 195 -3.01 -14.61 9.61
N LEU A 196 -3.69 -13.77 10.41
CA LEU A 196 -4.05 -14.08 11.79
C LEU A 196 -5.56 -14.29 11.91
N ALA A 197 -5.99 -15.25 12.74
CA ALA A 197 -7.40 -15.60 12.90
C ALA A 197 -8.33 -14.42 13.27
N ASN A 198 -7.81 -13.40 13.97
CA ASN A 198 -8.54 -12.17 14.28
C ASN A 198 -7.81 -10.92 13.77
N GLY A 199 -6.98 -11.07 12.74
CA GLY A 199 -6.10 -9.99 12.32
C GLY A 199 -6.74 -8.97 11.38
N CYS A 200 -7.87 -9.29 10.74
CA CYS A 200 -8.64 -8.30 9.97
C CYS A 200 -9.79 -7.75 10.81
N THR A 201 -9.67 -6.49 11.17
CA THR A 201 -10.65 -5.73 11.94
C THR A 201 -11.49 -4.86 11.02
N ASP A 202 -12.77 -4.70 11.36
CA ASP A 202 -13.71 -3.93 10.55
C ASP A 202 -13.36 -2.43 10.59
N THR A 203 -13.26 -1.84 9.41
CA THR A 203 -13.01 -0.41 9.15
C THR A 203 -14.25 0.32 8.62
N SER A 204 -15.41 -0.35 8.58
CA SER A 204 -16.70 0.21 8.18
C SER A 204 -17.13 1.45 9.00
N SER A 205 -16.38 1.84 10.03
CA SER A 205 -16.69 2.96 10.92
C SER A 205 -16.16 4.34 10.50
N ILE A 206 -15.43 4.51 9.39
CA ILE A 206 -15.01 5.85 8.92
C ILE A 206 -15.77 6.25 7.65
N LEU A 207 -17.09 6.46 7.79
CA LEU A 207 -17.88 7.22 6.80
C LEU A 207 -17.66 8.74 6.93
N VAL A 208 -17.11 9.17 8.07
CA VAL A 208 -16.93 10.57 8.39
C VAL A 208 -15.48 10.78 8.83
N PRO A 209 -14.70 11.61 8.11
CA PRO A 209 -13.35 11.94 8.55
C PRO A 209 -13.40 12.75 9.85
N ARG A 210 -12.34 12.67 10.66
CA ARG A 210 -12.14 13.58 11.80
C ARG A 210 -12.17 15.04 11.33
N LYS A 211 -12.63 15.97 12.18
CA LYS A 211 -12.68 17.40 11.84
C LYS A 211 -11.31 18.02 11.57
N ASP A 212 -10.28 17.53 12.26
CA ASP A 212 -8.91 18.07 12.22
C ASP A 212 -8.01 17.25 11.29
N CYS A 213 -8.54 16.78 10.16
CA CYS A 213 -7.75 16.08 9.16
C CYS A 213 -6.92 17.07 8.34
N PRO A 214 -5.63 16.78 8.09
CA PRO A 214 -4.84 17.55 7.14
C PRO A 214 -5.52 17.60 5.77
N THR A 215 -5.65 18.80 5.21
CA THR A 215 -6.37 19.05 3.95
C THR A 215 -5.44 19.42 2.80
N GLU A 216 -4.13 19.48 3.03
CA GLU A 216 -3.15 19.85 2.01
C GLU A 216 -1.78 19.25 2.34
N CYS A 217 -1.02 18.92 1.30
CA CYS A 217 0.42 18.64 1.39
C CYS A 217 1.10 19.13 0.11
N GLY A 218 2.13 19.96 0.22
CA GLY A 218 2.93 20.36 -0.94
C GLY A 218 2.19 21.16 -2.00
N GLY A 219 1.15 21.92 -1.64
CA GLY A 219 0.29 22.61 -2.61
C GLY A 219 -0.82 21.73 -3.21
N VAL A 220 -0.92 20.46 -2.81
CA VAL A 220 -1.96 19.54 -3.29
C VAL A 220 -3.06 19.40 -2.25
N ASN A 221 -4.28 19.78 -2.63
CA ASN A 221 -5.46 19.63 -1.78
C ASN A 221 -5.83 18.15 -1.62
N ILE A 222 -6.04 17.75 -0.37
CA ILE A 222 -6.44 16.41 0.07
C ILE A 222 -7.87 16.51 0.58
N SER A 223 -8.71 15.60 0.10
CA SER A 223 -10.11 15.53 0.51
C SER A 223 -10.54 14.08 0.62
N PHE A 224 -11.41 13.80 1.59
CA PHE A 224 -12.03 12.49 1.76
C PHE A 224 -12.63 12.00 0.43
N PRO A 225 -12.41 10.76 -0.01
CA PRO A 225 -12.00 9.59 0.77
C PRO A 225 -10.49 9.49 1.05
N PHE A 226 -9.66 10.38 0.51
CA PHE A 226 -8.22 10.40 0.76
C PHE A 226 -7.87 11.11 2.07
N GLY A 227 -6.73 10.72 2.66
CA GLY A 227 -6.24 11.30 3.91
C GLY A 227 -4.83 10.83 4.26
N LEU A 228 -4.18 11.57 5.16
CA LEU A 228 -2.81 11.30 5.62
C LEU A 228 -2.75 10.48 6.91
N GLU A 229 -3.83 10.50 7.68
CA GLU A 229 -3.88 9.94 9.03
C GLU A 229 -5.02 8.93 9.13
N GLU A 230 -4.89 8.01 10.09
CA GLU A 230 -6.00 7.13 10.44
C GLU A 230 -7.23 7.97 10.79
N HIS A 231 -8.42 7.49 10.42
CA HIS A 231 -9.68 8.24 10.57
C HIS A 231 -9.79 9.52 9.71
N CYS A 232 -8.84 9.77 8.80
CA CYS A 232 -8.92 10.84 7.79
C CYS A 232 -9.07 10.33 6.36
N TYR A 233 -8.76 9.07 6.10
CA TYR A 233 -9.08 8.38 4.85
C TYR A 233 -10.18 7.34 5.06
N ARG A 234 -10.89 7.00 4.00
CA ARG A 234 -11.98 6.00 4.02
C ARG A 234 -11.47 4.59 4.27
N SER A 235 -10.40 4.22 3.57
CA SER A 235 -9.77 2.91 3.68
C SER A 235 -8.30 3.02 3.32
N GLN A 236 -7.52 1.98 3.58
CA GLN A 236 -6.08 1.98 3.32
C GLN A 236 -5.73 2.25 1.84
N ALA A 237 -6.62 1.91 0.91
CA ALA A 237 -6.43 2.20 -0.51
C ALA A 237 -6.43 3.71 -0.83
N PHE A 238 -7.02 4.52 0.06
CA PHE A 238 -7.06 5.97 -0.04
C PHE A 238 -6.07 6.68 0.90
N ALA A 239 -5.25 5.91 1.64
CA ALA A 239 -4.20 6.48 2.46
C ALA A 239 -3.10 7.09 1.56
N LEU A 240 -2.65 8.28 1.92
CA LEU A 240 -1.57 9.01 1.26
C LEU A 240 -0.47 9.31 2.29
N THR A 241 0.75 9.50 1.82
CA THR A 241 1.88 9.89 2.67
C THR A 241 2.34 11.29 2.29
N CYS A 242 2.54 12.17 3.27
CA CYS A 242 3.13 13.48 3.04
C CYS A 242 4.59 13.45 3.47
N ASN A 243 5.49 13.40 2.49
CA ASN A 243 6.91 13.51 2.76
C ASN A 243 7.24 14.97 3.10
N LYS A 244 7.52 15.22 4.38
CA LYS A 244 7.89 16.55 4.90
C LYS A 244 9.40 16.83 4.84
N THR A 245 10.21 15.84 4.46
CA THR A 245 11.66 16.00 4.33
C THR A 245 12.05 16.70 3.03
N SER A 246 11.19 16.64 2.01
CA SER A 246 11.30 17.43 0.78
C SER A 246 10.89 18.88 1.02
N ASN A 247 11.49 19.81 0.25
CA ASN A 247 11.13 21.22 0.26
C ASN A 247 10.86 21.71 -1.17
N PRO A 248 9.59 21.95 -1.55
CA PRO A 248 8.39 21.82 -0.71
C PRO A 248 8.06 20.35 -0.36
N PRO A 249 7.26 20.09 0.70
CA PRO A 249 6.77 18.75 1.01
C PRO A 249 6.10 18.10 -0.20
N THR A 250 6.20 16.78 -0.35
CA THR A 250 5.65 16.04 -1.49
C THR A 250 4.60 15.02 -1.06
N LEU A 251 3.46 15.01 -1.75
CA LEU A 251 2.39 14.05 -1.51
C LEU A 251 2.65 12.77 -2.30
N ILE A 252 2.56 11.62 -1.64
CA ILE A 252 2.92 10.31 -2.17
C ILE A 252 1.73 9.35 -2.12
N PHE A 253 1.47 8.66 -3.23
CA PHE A 253 0.47 7.62 -3.38
C PHE A 253 1.15 6.25 -3.52
N GLN A 254 0.66 5.26 -2.76
CA GLN A 254 1.19 3.89 -2.71
C GLN A 254 2.71 3.81 -2.44
N GLY A 255 3.25 4.76 -1.66
CA GLY A 255 4.66 4.78 -1.29
C GLY A 255 5.64 5.07 -2.44
N TYR A 256 5.16 5.40 -3.63
CA TYR A 256 6.02 5.56 -4.81
C TYR A 256 5.65 6.75 -5.69
N TYR A 257 4.37 6.95 -5.98
CA TYR A 257 3.96 7.95 -6.97
C TYR A 257 3.82 9.33 -6.34
N ILE A 258 4.47 10.34 -6.92
CA ILE A 258 4.33 11.74 -6.51
C ILE A 258 3.00 12.25 -7.06
N VAL A 259 2.09 12.64 -6.18
CA VAL A 259 0.76 13.14 -6.54
C VAL A 259 0.84 14.63 -6.85
N HIS A 260 0.33 15.01 -8.02
CA HIS A 260 0.26 16.41 -8.47
C HIS A 260 -1.12 17.02 -8.27
N SER A 261 -2.17 16.23 -8.43
CA SER A 261 -3.55 16.68 -8.16
C SER A 261 -4.52 15.53 -7.96
N ILE A 262 -5.56 15.79 -7.18
CA ILE A 262 -6.68 14.88 -6.95
C ILE A 262 -7.97 15.57 -7.34
N SER A 263 -8.73 14.97 -8.25
CA SER A 263 -9.98 15.52 -8.75
C SER A 263 -11.15 14.61 -8.39
N LEU A 264 -11.87 14.94 -7.30
CA LEU A 264 -13.06 14.20 -6.87
C LEU A 264 -14.14 14.15 -7.97
N LYS A 265 -14.36 15.28 -8.67
CA LYS A 265 -15.36 15.38 -9.75
C LYS A 265 -15.12 14.34 -10.86
N HIS A 266 -13.86 14.17 -11.25
CA HIS A 266 -13.48 13.25 -12.33
C HIS A 266 -13.13 11.85 -11.84
N GLY A 267 -12.99 11.66 -10.52
CA GLY A 267 -12.50 10.42 -9.92
C GLY A 267 -11.09 10.07 -10.39
N GLN A 268 -10.21 11.08 -10.52
CA GLN A 268 -8.88 10.93 -11.10
C GLN A 268 -7.78 11.54 -10.20
N LEU A 269 -6.70 10.80 -10.05
CA LEU A 269 -5.47 11.18 -9.36
C LEU A 269 -4.37 11.27 -10.41
N LEU A 270 -3.78 12.45 -10.56
CA LEU A 270 -2.65 12.70 -11.46
C LEU A 270 -1.35 12.55 -10.67
N ALA A 271 -0.47 11.65 -11.08
CA ALA A 271 0.77 11.35 -10.39
C ALA A 271 1.91 11.08 -11.37
N SER A 272 3.15 11.28 -10.94
CA SER A 272 4.34 10.82 -11.67
C SER A 272 5.12 9.81 -10.85
N ALA A 273 5.84 8.93 -11.53
CA ALA A 273 6.92 8.21 -10.88
C ALA A 273 8.09 9.19 -10.64
N PRO A 274 8.83 9.08 -9.52
CA PRO A 274 10.04 9.85 -9.33
C PRO A 274 10.98 9.63 -10.51
N ASN A 275 11.66 10.69 -10.96
CA ASN A 275 12.60 10.63 -12.07
C ASN A 275 13.66 9.57 -11.78
N ARG A 276 13.51 8.38 -12.35
CA ARG A 276 14.67 7.54 -12.59
C ARG A 276 15.50 8.30 -13.59
N THR A 277 16.76 8.59 -13.25
CA THR A 277 17.76 8.68 -14.31
C THR A 277 17.72 7.34 -15.00
N THR A 278 16.95 7.23 -16.08
CA THR A 278 17.00 6.09 -16.97
C THR A 278 18.40 6.16 -17.57
N THR A 279 19.39 5.55 -16.91
CA THR A 279 20.46 4.90 -17.65
C THR A 279 19.80 3.71 -18.32
N SER A 280 18.97 3.98 -19.33
CA SER A 280 18.47 2.94 -20.21
C SER A 280 19.70 2.31 -20.84
N TYR A 281 19.82 1.01 -20.68
CA TYR A 281 20.93 0.22 -21.21
C TYR A 281 20.97 0.18 -22.75
N TYR A 282 20.22 1.03 -23.45
CA TYR A 282 20.16 1.06 -24.91
C TYR A 282 19.96 2.47 -25.47
N TYR A 283 20.86 2.78 -26.41
CA TYR A 283 20.99 3.92 -27.31
C TYR A 283 21.28 5.29 -26.68
N ASN A 284 22.49 5.78 -26.95
CA ASN A 284 22.84 7.20 -26.90
C ASN A 284 21.80 7.99 -27.70
N VAL A 285 20.81 8.58 -27.03
CA VAL A 285 19.85 9.49 -27.66
C VAL A 285 20.56 10.83 -27.86
N THR A 286 21.43 10.92 -28.87
CA THR A 286 22.00 12.18 -29.37
C THR A 286 20.99 12.90 -30.29
N GLY A 287 19.71 12.91 -29.91
CA GLY A 287 18.63 13.63 -30.58
C GLY A 287 18.14 14.81 -29.72
N PRO A 288 17.48 15.82 -30.31
CA PRO A 288 17.03 17.02 -29.57
C PRO A 288 15.86 16.77 -28.61
N PHE A 289 15.34 15.54 -28.55
CA PHE A 289 14.17 15.19 -27.76
C PHE A 289 14.58 14.40 -26.52
N THR A 290 14.29 14.96 -25.34
CA THR A 290 14.38 14.27 -24.05
C THR A 290 12.97 13.88 -23.60
N GLN A 291 12.84 12.73 -22.93
CA GLN A 291 11.59 12.34 -22.29
C GLN A 291 11.41 13.15 -21.01
N LEU A 292 10.42 14.05 -20.99
CA LEU A 292 10.00 14.74 -19.77
C LEU A 292 9.15 13.80 -18.91
N GLU A 293 9.16 14.07 -17.59
CA GLU A 293 8.46 13.35 -16.53
C GLU A 293 7.11 12.74 -16.98
N GLN A 294 6.98 11.41 -16.87
CA GLN A 294 5.78 10.72 -17.34
C GLN A 294 4.65 10.85 -16.31
N LEU A 295 3.72 11.76 -16.59
CA LEU A 295 2.48 11.90 -15.82
C LEU A 295 1.53 10.74 -16.15
N SER A 296 1.01 10.10 -15.10
CA SER A 296 0.04 9.01 -15.13
C SER A 296 -1.24 9.44 -14.44
N THR A 297 -2.39 9.12 -15.04
CA THR A 297 -3.71 9.37 -14.45
C THR A 297 -4.29 8.07 -13.93
N PHE A 298 -4.48 8.01 -12.61
CA PHE A 298 -5.13 6.89 -11.93
C PHE A 298 -6.61 7.21 -11.74
N SER A 299 -7.49 6.35 -12.24
CA SER A 299 -8.92 6.41 -11.92
C SER A 299 -9.20 5.58 -10.67
N TRP A 300 -10.22 5.91 -9.88
CA TRP A 300 -10.62 5.08 -8.74
C TRP A 300 -12.12 4.81 -8.73
N VAL A 301 -12.45 3.70 -8.07
CA VAL A 301 -13.79 3.36 -7.59
C VAL A 301 -13.72 3.25 -6.06
N ILE A 302 -14.85 3.39 -5.39
CA ILE A 302 -14.90 3.20 -3.94
C ILE A 302 -14.75 1.72 -3.61
N GLU A 303 -15.55 0.89 -4.25
CA GLU A 303 -15.58 -0.56 -4.03
C GLU A 303 -15.96 -1.26 -5.35
N SER A 304 -15.58 -2.52 -5.50
CA SER A 304 -15.85 -3.35 -6.68
C SER A 304 -17.28 -3.91 -6.68
N GLN A 305 -18.26 -3.02 -6.63
CA GLN A 305 -19.69 -3.33 -6.69
C GLN A 305 -20.42 -2.25 -7.47
N ASN A 306 -21.62 -2.57 -7.96
CA ASN A 306 -22.44 -1.56 -8.64
C ASN A 306 -23.25 -0.72 -7.64
N CYS A 307 -23.84 0.37 -8.12
CA CYS A 307 -24.63 1.30 -7.32
C CYS A 307 -25.92 0.72 -6.75
N GLU A 308 -26.46 -0.35 -7.33
CA GLU A 308 -27.67 -0.99 -6.80
C GLU A 308 -27.30 -1.84 -5.59
N GLU A 309 -26.29 -2.70 -5.73
CA GLU A 309 -25.70 -3.50 -4.66
C GLU A 309 -25.20 -2.62 -3.51
N ALA A 310 -24.45 -1.55 -3.83
CA ALA A 310 -23.89 -0.65 -2.84
C ALA A 310 -24.95 0.02 -1.96
N ARG A 311 -26.13 0.32 -2.53
CA ARG A 311 -27.24 0.94 -1.78
C ARG A 311 -27.93 -0.03 -0.84
N GLN A 312 -27.86 -1.33 -1.10
CA GLN A 312 -28.43 -2.34 -0.20
C GLN A 312 -27.67 -2.39 1.12
N ASN A 313 -26.36 -2.10 1.11
CA ASN A 313 -25.55 -2.03 2.32
C ASN A 313 -25.44 -0.60 2.87
N GLY A 314 -26.50 -0.16 3.56
CA GLY A 314 -26.58 1.20 4.10
C GLY A 314 -25.51 1.56 5.15
N THR A 315 -24.84 0.58 5.74
CA THR A 315 -23.76 0.82 6.71
C THR A 315 -22.42 1.16 6.06
N THR A 316 -22.16 0.67 4.85
CA THR A 316 -20.90 0.88 4.13
C THR A 316 -21.04 1.82 2.95
N PHE A 317 -22.26 2.15 2.52
CA PHE A 317 -22.51 2.98 1.35
C PHE A 317 -21.78 4.33 1.43
N ALA A 318 -20.94 4.62 0.43
CA ALA A 318 -19.99 5.73 0.49
C ALA A 318 -20.56 7.10 0.12
N CYS A 319 -21.72 7.16 -0.55
CA CYS A 319 -22.30 8.42 -1.00
C CYS A 319 -23.14 9.03 0.14
N VAL A 320 -22.44 9.68 1.07
CA VAL A 320 -23.01 10.17 2.34
C VAL A 320 -23.87 11.43 2.13
N ASP A 321 -23.51 12.31 1.20
CA ASP A 321 -24.30 13.52 0.96
C ASP A 321 -25.66 13.18 0.32
N LYS A 322 -26.74 13.73 0.87
CA LYS A 322 -28.11 13.48 0.36
C LYS A 322 -28.33 13.96 -1.07
N ASN A 323 -27.55 14.94 -1.52
CA ASN A 323 -27.58 15.46 -2.89
C ASN A 323 -26.51 14.81 -3.76
N SER A 324 -25.76 13.81 -3.28
CA SER A 324 -24.79 13.09 -4.12
C SER A 324 -25.48 12.04 -5.01
N LEU A 325 -24.84 11.74 -6.13
CA LEU A 325 -25.23 10.71 -7.07
C LEU A 325 -24.24 9.55 -7.01
N CYS A 326 -24.75 8.33 -6.91
CA CYS A 326 -23.96 7.13 -7.16
C CYS A 326 -23.84 6.88 -8.66
N VAL A 327 -22.62 6.68 -9.16
CA VAL A 327 -22.31 6.46 -10.57
C VAL A 327 -21.53 5.15 -10.73
N ASN A 328 -22.02 4.25 -11.58
CA ASN A 328 -21.31 3.04 -11.99
C ASN A 328 -20.13 3.41 -12.91
N ILE A 329 -18.99 2.77 -12.68
CA ILE A 329 -17.78 2.92 -13.48
C ILE A 329 -17.51 1.59 -14.17
N THR A 330 -17.43 1.59 -15.49
CA THR A 330 -17.22 0.39 -16.30
C THR A 330 -15.75 0.21 -16.66
N LYS A 331 -15.31 -1.05 -16.81
CA LYS A 331 -14.02 -1.37 -17.43
C LYS A 331 -14.09 -1.07 -18.92
N ILE A 332 -13.01 -0.53 -19.47
CA ILE A 332 -12.92 -0.03 -20.86
C ILE A 332 -13.23 -1.13 -21.90
N SER A 333 -13.10 -2.42 -21.56
CA SER A 333 -13.16 -3.49 -22.55
C SER A 333 -14.53 -4.16 -22.77
N ASN A 334 -15.38 -4.37 -21.75
CA ASN A 334 -16.48 -5.36 -21.88
C ASN A 334 -17.82 -5.00 -21.17
N GLU A 335 -18.16 -3.72 -20.94
CA GLU A 335 -19.35 -3.30 -20.13
C GLU A 335 -19.37 -3.80 -18.67
N ASP A 336 -18.37 -4.59 -18.26
CA ASP A 336 -18.20 -5.09 -16.90
C ASP A 336 -18.03 -3.92 -15.91
N ILE A 337 -18.88 -3.88 -14.88
CA ILE A 337 -18.85 -2.80 -13.88
C ILE A 337 -17.59 -3.00 -13.04
N TRP A 338 -16.66 -2.03 -13.12
CA TRP A 338 -15.46 -2.00 -12.31
C TRP A 338 -15.76 -1.67 -10.85
N GLY A 339 -16.75 -0.83 -10.62
CA GLY A 339 -17.21 -0.44 -9.29
C GLY A 339 -18.10 0.79 -9.36
N TYR A 340 -18.32 1.43 -8.21
CA TYR A 340 -19.08 2.68 -8.14
C TYR A 340 -18.26 3.82 -7.54
N ARG A 341 -18.69 5.05 -7.80
CA ARG A 341 -18.21 6.26 -7.11
C ARG A 341 -19.35 7.23 -6.86
N CYS A 342 -19.08 8.26 -6.07
CA CYS A 342 -20.06 9.29 -5.73
C CYS A 342 -19.66 10.60 -6.41
N ASN A 343 -20.63 11.27 -7.02
CA ASN A 343 -20.45 12.56 -7.67
C ASN A 343 -21.45 13.57 -7.12
N CYS A 344 -21.05 14.84 -7.04
CA CYS A 344 -22.03 15.91 -6.92
C CYS A 344 -22.73 16.10 -8.29
N PRO A 345 -24.07 16.29 -8.30
CA PRO A 345 -24.84 16.52 -9.51
C PRO A 345 -24.49 17.85 -10.17
N GLU A 346 -24.99 18.06 -11.38
CA GLU A 346 -24.77 19.31 -12.11
C GLU A 346 -25.27 20.52 -11.30
N GLY A 347 -24.45 21.58 -11.26
CA GLY A 347 -24.74 22.78 -10.46
C GLY A 347 -24.38 22.66 -8.97
N TYR A 348 -23.87 21.51 -8.52
CA TYR A 348 -23.29 21.29 -7.18
C TYR A 348 -21.78 21.08 -7.28
N GLN A 349 -21.06 21.56 -6.26
CA GLN A 349 -19.61 21.37 -6.12
C GLN A 349 -19.25 20.99 -4.68
N GLY A 350 -18.16 20.25 -4.52
CA GLY A 350 -17.63 19.86 -3.23
C GLY A 350 -17.42 18.35 -3.13
N ASN A 351 -17.67 17.80 -1.94
CA ASN A 351 -17.31 16.43 -1.61
C ASN A 351 -18.57 15.57 -1.39
N PRO A 352 -18.91 14.66 -2.31
CA PRO A 352 -20.11 13.81 -2.19
C PRO A 352 -20.01 12.72 -1.10
N TYR A 353 -18.82 12.49 -0.57
CA TYR A 353 -18.53 11.43 0.40
C TYR A 353 -18.72 11.87 1.86
N ILE A 354 -19.07 13.12 2.11
CA ILE A 354 -19.31 13.67 3.46
C ILE A 354 -20.67 14.36 3.53
N ALA A 355 -21.28 14.36 4.72
CA ALA A 355 -22.58 15.01 4.92
C ALA A 355 -22.51 16.52 4.65
N ASN A 356 -23.43 17.04 3.84
CA ASN A 356 -23.48 18.43 3.38
C ASN A 356 -22.23 18.88 2.59
N GLY A 357 -21.49 17.94 2.01
CA GLY A 357 -20.33 18.22 1.20
C GLY A 357 -20.64 18.65 -0.22
N CYS A 358 -21.80 18.30 -0.80
CA CYS A 358 -22.24 18.84 -2.09
C CYS A 358 -22.95 20.18 -1.89
N LYS A 359 -22.27 21.28 -2.23
CA LYS A 359 -22.78 22.65 -2.12
C LYS A 359 -23.30 23.12 -3.48
N GLY A 360 -24.61 23.23 -3.60
CA GLY A 360 -25.30 23.74 -4.79
C GLY A 360 -25.58 25.23 -4.73
N THR A 361 -25.64 25.87 -5.90
CA THR A 361 -26.18 27.22 -6.05
C THR A 361 -27.67 27.25 -5.71
N PRO A 362 -28.26 28.42 -5.35
CA PRO A 362 -29.71 28.53 -5.11
C PRO A 362 -30.54 28.01 -6.28
N LYS A 363 -30.10 28.28 -7.53
CA LYS A 363 -30.74 27.78 -8.75
C LYS A 363 -30.72 26.24 -8.83
N ALA A 364 -29.58 25.61 -8.52
CA ALA A 364 -29.46 24.15 -8.53
C ALA A 364 -30.30 23.48 -7.42
N LYS A 365 -30.43 24.13 -6.26
CA LYS A 365 -31.32 23.67 -5.18
C LYS A 365 -32.79 23.69 -5.59
N ILE A 366 -33.24 24.76 -6.24
CA ILE A 366 -34.62 24.88 -6.75
C ILE A 366 -34.88 23.81 -7.81
N LEU A 367 -33.95 23.60 -8.75
CA LEU A 367 -34.12 22.60 -9.80
C LEU A 367 -34.16 21.17 -9.24
N SER A 368 -33.32 20.87 -8.24
CA SER A 368 -33.34 19.59 -7.53
C SER A 368 -34.66 19.35 -6.79
N LEU A 369 -35.22 20.37 -6.14
CA LEU A 369 -36.54 20.31 -5.50
C LEU A 369 -37.67 20.09 -6.52
N LEU A 370 -37.61 20.74 -7.68
CA LEU A 370 -38.58 20.56 -8.77
C LEU A 370 -38.56 19.12 -9.31
N HIS A 371 -37.38 18.56 -9.58
CA HIS A 371 -37.25 17.16 -10.02
C HIS A 371 -37.71 16.16 -8.95
N ALA A 372 -37.43 16.42 -7.67
CA ALA A 372 -37.92 15.58 -6.58
C ALA A 372 -39.46 15.59 -6.51
N LEU A 373 -40.08 16.76 -6.70
CA LEU A 373 -41.53 16.91 -6.76
C LEU A 373 -42.13 16.18 -7.96
N GLU A 374 -41.56 16.34 -9.16
CA GLU A 374 -41.99 15.64 -10.39
C GLU A 374 -42.00 14.12 -10.20
N ASN A 375 -40.90 13.55 -9.68
CA ASN A 375 -40.80 12.13 -9.39
C ASN A 375 -41.84 11.66 -8.35
N THR A 376 -42.11 12.46 -7.31
CA THR A 376 -43.16 12.11 -6.33
C THR A 376 -44.55 12.13 -6.95
N THR A 377 -44.86 13.07 -7.84
CA THR A 377 -46.13 13.09 -8.59
C THR A 377 -46.25 11.90 -9.54
N GLU A 378 -45.18 11.49 -10.21
CA GLU A 378 -45.18 10.32 -11.10
C GLU A 378 -45.38 9.01 -10.31
N LEU A 379 -44.75 8.87 -9.15
CA LEU A 379 -44.98 7.76 -8.22
C LEU A 379 -46.42 7.73 -7.69
N LEU A 380 -46.99 8.89 -7.33
CA LEU A 380 -48.39 9.01 -6.90
C LEU A 380 -49.36 8.64 -8.02
N LEU A 381 -49.10 9.07 -9.26
CA LEU A 381 -49.89 8.71 -10.44
C LEU A 381 -49.87 7.19 -10.69
N ARG A 382 -48.68 6.56 -10.67
CA ARG A 382 -48.56 5.10 -10.82
C ARG A 382 -49.27 4.32 -9.71
N VAL A 383 -49.24 4.82 -8.47
CA VAL A 383 -49.98 4.21 -7.35
C VAL A 383 -51.49 4.36 -7.54
N LEU A 384 -51.96 5.49 -8.06
CA LEU A 384 -53.40 5.72 -8.34
C LEU A 384 -53.88 4.84 -9.50
N GLU A 385 -53.09 4.69 -10.56
CA GLU A 385 -53.37 3.80 -11.69
C GLU A 385 -53.37 2.32 -11.27
N SER A 386 -52.51 1.92 -10.34
CA SER A 386 -52.51 0.56 -9.78
C SER A 386 -53.72 0.24 -8.88
N LYS A 387 -54.47 1.26 -8.47
CA LYS A 387 -55.63 1.15 -7.57
C LYS A 387 -56.98 1.34 -8.27
N THR A 388 -57.02 1.69 -9.56
CA THR A 388 -58.28 1.71 -10.32
C THR A 388 -58.75 0.28 -10.61
N PRO A 389 -59.90 -0.17 -10.06
CA PRO A 389 -60.42 -1.50 -10.37
C PRO A 389 -60.93 -1.53 -11.80
N VAL A 390 -60.47 -2.51 -12.58
CA VAL A 390 -61.02 -2.84 -13.90
C VAL A 390 -62.48 -3.20 -13.70
N LYS A 391 -63.39 -2.32 -14.13
CA LYS A 391 -64.81 -2.66 -14.25
C LYS A 391 -64.94 -3.63 -15.42
N HIS A 392 -65.25 -4.89 -15.11
CA HIS A 392 -65.69 -5.89 -16.07
C HIS A 392 -67.08 -5.59 -16.61
#